data_AF-A0A523TUI6-F1
#
_entry.id   AF-A0A523TUI6-F1
#
_cell.length_a   1.000
_cell.length_b   1.000
_cell.length_c   1.000
_cell.angle_alpha   90.00
_cell.angle_beta   90.00
_cell.angle_gamma   90.00
#
_symmetry.space_group_name_H-M   'P 1'
#
loop_
_entity.id
_entity.type
_entity.pdbx_description
1 polymer ?
#
loop_
_entity_poly.entity_id
_entity_poly.type
_entity_poly.pdbx_seq_one_letter_code
_entity_poly.pdbx_strand_id
1 'polypeptide(L)'
;MATQGVATPWANALGYTELVIISIWAIHAMAGAQKAGISVSKLDSACGWVEQCTSPYNGGVYYSLEATKTNVHRTGGSMSAFLYAGKSGSSKYSGFASYFKERFAEIPEGHSSAAMGYLNGALGSAAIGQDQWDKFVSNFFENIISHQNGDGSFQAFDGEGKYGPGEFDGAAGPTYRTGLYVLILNLDMGNLYTLGGS
;
A
#
# COMPACT_ATOMS: atom_id res chain seq x y z
N MET A 1 5.52 13.97 32.49
CA MET A 1 4.14 13.48 32.69
C MET A 1 3.48 13.37 31.33
N ALA A 2 3.36 12.15 30.79
CA ALA A 2 2.54 11.93 29.60
C ALA A 2 1.08 11.94 30.06
N THR A 3 0.30 12.89 29.55
CA THR A 3 -1.16 12.86 29.69
C THR A 3 -1.67 11.57 29.06
N GLN A 4 -2.29 10.71 29.86
CA GLN A 4 -3.04 9.56 29.35
C GLN A 4 -4.18 10.13 28.49
N GLY A 5 -3.99 10.10 27.18
CA GLY A 5 -5.00 10.50 26.21
C GLY A 5 -6.22 9.62 26.39
N VAL A 6 -7.40 10.24 26.41
CA VAL A 6 -8.68 9.54 26.39
C VAL A 6 -8.67 8.61 25.19
N ALA A 7 -8.72 7.29 25.43
CA ALA A 7 -8.80 6.32 24.36
C ALA A 7 -10.01 6.66 23.48
N THR A 8 -9.75 7.06 22.24
CA THR A 8 -10.80 7.20 21.24
C THR A 8 -11.44 5.82 21.06
N PRO A 9 -12.77 5.71 20.95
CA PRO A 9 -13.47 4.41 20.86
C PRO A 9 -13.14 3.61 19.58
N TRP A 10 -12.21 4.09 18.75
CA TRP A 10 -11.82 3.53 17.45
C TRP A 10 -10.36 3.08 17.40
N ALA A 11 -9.63 3.12 18.53
CA ALA A 11 -8.27 2.64 18.59
C ALA A 11 -8.24 1.10 18.55
N ASN A 12 -7.37 0.53 17.71
CA ASN A 12 -7.12 -0.92 17.70
C ASN A 12 -6.39 -1.37 18.98
N ALA A 13 -6.13 -2.67 19.12
CA ALA A 13 -5.48 -3.25 20.31
C ALA A 13 -4.05 -2.70 20.58
N LEU A 14 -3.45 -1.97 19.64
CA LEU A 14 -2.15 -1.29 19.78
C LEU A 14 -2.30 0.21 20.10
N GLY A 15 -3.53 0.70 20.33
CA GLY A 15 -3.82 2.11 20.56
C GLY A 15 -3.90 2.95 19.28
N TYR A 16 -3.85 2.34 18.09
CA TYR A 16 -3.93 3.08 16.82
C TYR A 16 -5.36 3.31 16.40
N THR A 17 -5.75 4.57 16.36
CA THR A 17 -6.94 5.04 15.67
C THR A 17 -6.55 5.31 14.21
N GLU A 18 -7.34 4.81 13.26
CA GLU A 18 -7.30 5.27 11.85
C GLU A 18 -6.09 4.80 11.01
N LEU A 19 -6.25 3.66 10.33
CA LEU A 19 -5.18 3.02 9.57
C LEU A 19 -5.25 3.35 8.07
N VAL A 20 -4.28 4.11 7.56
CA VAL A 20 -4.24 4.42 6.11
C VAL A 20 -4.23 3.17 5.27
N ILE A 21 -3.54 2.13 5.72
CA ILE A 21 -3.46 0.88 4.97
C ILE A 21 -4.83 0.21 4.79
N ILE A 22 -5.72 0.31 5.78
CA ILE A 22 -7.07 -0.25 5.68
C ILE A 22 -7.93 0.61 4.75
N SER A 23 -7.80 1.94 4.84
CA SER A 23 -8.48 2.87 3.95
C SER A 23 -8.10 2.65 2.48
N ILE A 24 -6.83 2.36 2.18
CA ILE A 24 -6.36 2.01 0.83
C ILE A 24 -7.16 0.84 0.25
N TRP A 25 -7.29 -0.27 0.99
CA TRP A 25 -8.03 -1.44 0.51
C TRP A 25 -9.55 -1.20 0.45
N ALA A 26 -10.10 -0.46 1.42
CA ALA A 26 -11.50 -0.08 1.41
C ALA A 26 -11.84 0.79 0.18
N ILE A 27 -10.97 1.73 -0.19
CA ILE A 27 -11.10 2.55 -1.41
C ILE A 27 -11.06 1.66 -2.66
N HIS A 28 -10.11 0.73 -2.77
CA HIS A 28 -10.07 -0.21 -3.90
C HIS A 28 -11.37 -1.02 -4.03
N ALA A 29 -11.85 -1.59 -2.92
CA ALA A 29 -13.09 -2.38 -2.91
C ALA A 29 -14.31 -1.54 -3.30
N MET A 30 -14.43 -0.33 -2.74
CA MET A 30 -15.50 0.61 -3.04
C MET A 30 -15.47 1.08 -4.51
N ALA A 31 -14.30 1.45 -5.02
CA ALA A 31 -14.13 1.85 -6.41
C ALA A 31 -14.45 0.69 -7.38
N GLY A 32 -14.02 -0.53 -7.04
CA GLY A 32 -14.36 -1.73 -7.81
C GLY A 32 -15.86 -2.01 -7.84
N ALA A 33 -16.53 -1.93 -6.68
CA ALA A 33 -17.98 -2.06 -6.58
C ALA A 33 -18.70 -0.99 -7.43
N GLN A 34 -18.26 0.26 -7.38
CA GLN A 34 -18.82 1.33 -8.20
C GLN A 34 -18.66 1.07 -9.70
N LYS A 35 -17.49 0.61 -10.14
CA LYS A 35 -17.25 0.21 -11.55
C LYS A 35 -18.11 -0.98 -11.98
N ALA A 36 -18.49 -1.86 -11.03
CA ALA A 36 -19.43 -2.95 -11.26
C ALA A 36 -20.91 -2.50 -11.21
N GLY A 37 -21.20 -1.20 -11.13
CA GLY A 37 -22.56 -0.66 -11.09
C GLY A 37 -23.23 -0.70 -9.71
N ILE A 38 -22.47 -0.99 -8.65
CA ILE A 38 -22.98 -1.00 -7.27
C ILE A 38 -22.85 0.40 -6.67
N SER A 39 -23.93 0.91 -6.08
CA SER A 39 -23.92 2.22 -5.42
C SER A 39 -23.02 2.22 -4.18
N VAL A 40 -22.12 3.20 -4.09
CA VAL A 40 -21.22 3.41 -2.95
C VAL A 40 -21.29 4.87 -2.49
N SER A 41 -21.51 5.10 -1.20
CA SER A 41 -21.74 6.44 -0.65
C SER A 41 -20.56 7.06 0.11
N LYS A 42 -19.50 6.29 0.37
CA LYS A 42 -18.38 6.70 1.25
C LYS A 42 -17.02 6.80 0.56
N LEU A 43 -16.95 6.56 -0.75
CA LEU A 43 -15.69 6.57 -1.50
C LEU A 43 -14.98 7.93 -1.40
N ASP A 44 -15.68 9.02 -1.67
CA ASP A 44 -15.11 10.37 -1.63
C ASP A 44 -14.63 10.76 -0.23
N SER A 45 -15.38 10.41 0.81
CA SER A 45 -14.97 10.64 2.20
C SER A 45 -13.71 9.86 2.57
N ALA A 46 -13.59 8.61 2.11
CA ALA A 46 -12.40 7.79 2.35
C ALA A 46 -11.16 8.35 1.64
N CYS A 47 -11.29 8.78 0.37
CA CYS A 47 -10.21 9.47 -0.34
C CYS A 47 -9.81 10.77 0.38
N GLY A 48 -10.78 11.60 0.77
CA GLY A 48 -10.50 12.85 1.49
C GLY A 48 -9.79 12.65 2.84
N TRP A 49 -10.00 11.53 3.52
CA TRP A 49 -9.26 11.21 4.75
C TRP A 49 -7.80 10.80 4.44
N VAL A 50 -7.53 10.07 3.34
CA VAL A 50 -6.15 9.81 2.89
C VAL A 50 -5.43 11.10 2.48
N GLU A 51 -6.13 12.05 1.85
CA GLU A 51 -5.57 13.38 1.55
C GLU A 51 -5.17 14.15 2.81
N GLN A 52 -5.94 14.03 3.90
CA GLN A 52 -5.59 14.63 5.19
C GLN A 52 -4.37 13.94 5.82
N CYS A 53 -4.20 12.63 5.60
CA CYS A 53 -3.00 11.89 6.00
C CYS A 53 -1.79 12.14 5.09
N THR A 54 -1.88 13.04 4.11
CA THR A 54 -0.79 13.33 3.19
C THR A 54 0.04 14.50 3.69
N SER A 55 1.36 14.30 3.76
CA SER A 55 2.29 15.37 4.15
C SER A 55 2.19 16.54 3.19
N PRO A 56 1.95 17.77 3.69
CA PRO A 56 1.97 18.96 2.85
C PRO A 56 3.38 19.33 2.38
N TYR A 57 4.43 18.73 2.96
CA TYR A 57 5.82 19.10 2.68
C TYR A 57 6.47 18.27 1.60
N ASN A 58 6.23 16.96 1.60
CA ASN A 58 6.89 16.04 0.68
C ASN A 58 5.92 15.17 -0.13
N GLY A 59 4.61 15.21 0.14
CA GLY A 59 3.62 14.40 -0.57
C GLY A 59 3.57 12.92 -0.15
N GLY A 60 4.38 12.49 0.82
CA GLY A 60 4.30 11.14 1.36
C GLY A 60 3.09 10.96 2.29
N VAL A 61 2.63 9.72 2.43
CA VAL A 61 1.44 9.40 3.22
C VAL A 61 1.80 8.89 4.62
N TYR A 62 1.26 9.55 5.65
CA TYR A 62 1.36 9.18 7.06
C TYR A 62 0.55 7.91 7.36
N TYR A 63 0.75 7.35 8.54
CA TYR A 63 -0.03 6.17 8.97
C TYR A 63 -1.46 6.53 9.40
N SER A 64 -1.61 7.70 10.01
CA SER A 64 -2.84 8.32 10.53
C SER A 64 -2.63 9.84 10.59
N LEU A 65 -3.64 10.59 11.04
CA LEU A 65 -3.54 12.05 11.23
C LEU A 65 -2.52 12.47 12.31
N GLU A 66 -2.22 11.60 13.26
CA GLU A 66 -1.31 11.87 14.38
C GLU A 66 0.13 11.41 14.09
N ALA A 67 0.34 10.64 13.02
CA ALA A 67 1.63 10.09 12.68
C ALA A 67 2.56 11.15 12.06
N THR A 68 3.85 11.07 12.39
CA THR A 68 4.87 12.04 11.94
C THR A 68 5.78 11.52 10.83
N LYS A 69 5.75 10.21 10.54
CA LYS A 69 6.58 9.55 9.52
C LYS A 69 5.76 9.12 8.30
N THR A 70 6.11 9.65 7.14
CA THR A 70 5.60 9.19 5.84
C THR A 70 6.30 7.89 5.42
N ASN A 71 5.70 7.11 4.52
CA ASN A 71 6.33 5.90 4.00
C ASN A 71 5.96 5.61 2.53
N VAL A 72 6.93 5.16 1.74
CA VAL A 72 6.79 4.80 0.32
C VAL A 72 5.67 3.80 0.04
N HIS A 73 5.48 2.74 0.85
CA HIS A 73 4.44 1.73 0.58
C HIS A 73 3.04 2.31 0.77
N ARG A 74 2.81 3.13 1.82
CA ARG A 74 1.51 3.80 2.02
C ARG A 74 1.21 4.76 0.89
N THR A 75 2.23 5.47 0.42
CA THR A 75 2.09 6.38 -0.72
C THR A 75 1.74 5.60 -1.99
N GLY A 76 2.47 4.52 -2.30
CA GLY A 76 2.20 3.69 -3.49
C GLY A 76 0.80 3.08 -3.50
N GLY A 77 0.36 2.50 -2.38
CA GLY A 77 -1.01 1.97 -2.25
C GLY A 77 -2.08 3.07 -2.34
N SER A 78 -1.82 4.25 -1.78
CA SER A 78 -2.72 5.40 -1.91
C SER A 78 -2.83 5.88 -3.36
N MET A 79 -1.73 5.90 -4.11
CA MET A 79 -1.74 6.24 -5.53
C MET A 79 -2.63 5.31 -6.32
N SER A 80 -2.44 3.99 -6.18
CA SER A 80 -3.26 3.03 -6.92
C SER A 80 -4.73 3.13 -6.53
N ALA A 81 -5.02 3.34 -5.24
CA ALA A 81 -6.39 3.52 -4.75
C ALA A 81 -7.06 4.75 -5.37
N PHE A 82 -6.35 5.88 -5.44
CA PHE A 82 -6.84 7.12 -6.04
C PHE A 82 -7.04 6.98 -7.54
N LEU A 83 -6.09 6.38 -8.24
CA LEU A 83 -6.21 6.10 -9.66
C LEU A 83 -7.44 5.22 -9.93
N TYR A 84 -7.60 4.16 -9.15
CA TYR A 84 -8.71 3.22 -9.33
C TYR A 84 -10.08 3.85 -9.01
N ALA A 85 -10.12 4.77 -8.05
CA ALA A 85 -11.29 5.57 -7.68
C ALA A 85 -11.59 6.74 -8.65
N GLY A 86 -10.80 6.94 -9.71
CA GLY A 86 -10.95 8.08 -10.61
C GLY A 86 -10.61 9.43 -9.97
N LYS A 87 -9.75 9.43 -8.95
CA LYS A 87 -9.32 10.60 -8.16
C LYS A 87 -7.87 11.02 -8.44
N SER A 88 -7.27 10.54 -9.54
CA SER A 88 -5.92 10.95 -9.96
C SER A 88 -5.80 12.45 -10.29
N GLY A 89 -6.92 13.15 -10.52
CA GLY A 89 -6.98 14.61 -10.65
C GLY A 89 -6.88 15.38 -9.33
N SER A 90 -6.75 14.70 -8.17
CA SER A 90 -6.51 15.35 -6.88
C SER A 90 -5.23 16.19 -6.90
N SER A 91 -5.25 17.34 -6.22
CA SER A 91 -4.07 18.20 -6.04
C SER A 91 -2.95 17.51 -5.26
N LYS A 92 -3.23 16.40 -4.56
CA LYS A 92 -2.23 15.61 -3.81
C LYS A 92 -1.54 14.56 -4.67
N TYR A 93 -2.13 14.14 -5.80
CA TYR A 93 -1.65 13.00 -6.57
C TYR A 93 -0.24 13.19 -7.14
N SER A 94 0.08 14.40 -7.63
CA SER A 94 1.43 14.74 -8.10
C SER A 94 2.47 14.70 -6.98
N GLY A 95 2.07 15.05 -5.75
CA GLY A 95 2.88 14.91 -4.54
C GLY A 95 3.16 13.45 -4.22
N PHE A 96 2.16 12.57 -4.33
CA PHE A 96 2.35 11.13 -4.15
C PHE A 96 3.40 10.58 -5.12
N ALA A 97 3.25 10.91 -6.41
CA ALA A 97 4.14 10.41 -7.44
C ALA A 97 5.58 10.90 -7.25
N SER A 98 5.76 12.17 -6.85
CA SER A 98 7.08 12.75 -6.58
C SER A 98 7.75 12.05 -5.39
N TYR A 99 7.04 11.93 -4.26
CA TYR A 99 7.54 11.24 -3.08
C TYR A 99 7.88 9.77 -3.37
N PHE A 100 6.99 9.07 -4.06
CA PHE A 100 7.16 7.65 -4.36
C PHE A 100 8.39 7.41 -5.22
N LYS A 101 8.62 8.23 -6.25
CA LYS A 101 9.83 8.14 -7.10
C LYS A 101 11.10 8.45 -6.31
N GLU A 102 11.08 9.47 -5.45
CA GLU A 102 12.23 9.83 -4.59
C GLU A 102 12.61 8.71 -3.63
N ARG A 103 11.61 8.07 -3.01
CA ARG A 103 11.78 7.05 -1.96
C ARG A 103 11.66 5.62 -2.47
N PHE A 104 11.68 5.41 -3.78
CA PHE A 104 11.45 4.12 -4.42
C PHE A 104 12.37 3.00 -3.89
N ALA A 105 13.64 3.34 -3.63
CA ALA A 105 14.63 2.40 -3.11
C ALA A 105 14.37 1.96 -1.65
N GLU A 106 13.41 2.58 -0.94
CA GLU A 106 13.02 2.16 0.41
C GLU A 106 12.11 0.92 0.40
N ILE A 107 11.62 0.47 -0.77
CA ILE A 107 10.90 -0.80 -0.90
C ILE A 107 11.89 -1.94 -0.56
N PRO A 108 11.51 -2.92 0.29
CA PRO A 108 10.13 -3.23 0.70
C PRO A 108 9.75 -2.77 2.12
N GLU A 109 10.20 -1.61 2.62
CA GLU A 109 9.83 -1.10 3.95
C GLU A 109 8.29 -0.95 4.09
N GLY A 110 7.64 -1.98 4.64
CA GLY A 110 6.18 -2.13 4.70
C GLY A 110 5.56 -1.99 6.10
N HIS A 111 6.31 -1.44 7.06
CA HIS A 111 5.92 -1.40 8.49
C HIS A 111 5.49 -2.78 9.01
N SER A 112 6.48 -3.66 9.15
CA SER A 112 6.37 -5.06 9.64
C SER A 112 5.93 -6.11 8.62
N SER A 113 5.58 -5.75 7.38
CA SER A 113 5.29 -6.70 6.28
C SER A 113 5.99 -6.31 4.98
N ALA A 114 7.03 -7.04 4.55
CA ALA A 114 7.66 -6.74 3.26
C ALA A 114 6.75 -7.17 2.11
N ALA A 115 5.94 -8.22 2.27
CA ALA A 115 4.97 -8.64 1.25
C ALA A 115 4.00 -7.49 0.90
N MET A 116 3.51 -6.76 1.89
CA MET A 116 2.71 -5.55 1.69
C MET A 116 3.50 -4.37 1.13
N GLY A 117 4.76 -4.23 1.56
CA GLY A 117 5.69 -3.24 1.02
C GLY A 117 5.86 -3.41 -0.49
N TYR A 118 6.15 -4.64 -0.93
CA TYR A 118 6.26 -5.01 -2.33
C TYR A 118 4.95 -4.82 -3.09
N LEU A 119 3.82 -5.29 -2.56
CA LEU A 119 2.54 -5.17 -3.27
C LEU A 119 2.17 -3.70 -3.51
N ASN A 120 2.25 -2.86 -2.49
CA ASN A 120 1.94 -1.44 -2.66
C ASN A 120 2.99 -0.71 -3.51
N GLY A 121 4.25 -1.15 -3.46
CA GLY A 121 5.30 -0.68 -4.37
C GLY A 121 5.00 -1.01 -5.83
N ALA A 122 4.54 -2.24 -6.10
CA ALA A 122 4.13 -2.70 -7.41
C ALA A 122 2.94 -1.88 -7.92
N LEU A 123 1.89 -1.76 -7.11
CA LEU A 123 0.68 -1.00 -7.43
C LEU A 123 0.98 0.49 -7.67
N GLY A 124 1.82 1.11 -6.83
CA GLY A 124 2.25 2.50 -7.01
C GLY A 124 3.06 2.70 -8.30
N SER A 125 3.94 1.75 -8.63
CA SER A 125 4.74 1.79 -9.86
C SER A 125 3.87 1.66 -11.10
N ALA A 126 2.92 0.72 -11.10
CA ALA A 126 1.95 0.56 -12.17
C ALA A 126 1.03 1.79 -12.30
N ALA A 127 0.64 2.43 -11.19
CA ALA A 127 -0.16 3.65 -11.21
C ALA A 127 0.58 4.89 -11.74
N ILE A 128 1.92 4.88 -11.76
CA ILE A 128 2.74 5.93 -12.37
C ILE A 128 2.86 5.71 -13.89
N GLY A 129 2.99 4.46 -14.32
CA GLY A 129 3.11 4.08 -15.73
C GLY A 129 4.29 3.15 -16.01
N GLN A 130 4.41 2.76 -17.28
CA GLN A 130 5.30 1.68 -17.73
C GLN A 130 6.77 1.86 -17.29
N ASP A 131 7.35 3.04 -17.49
CA ASP A 131 8.76 3.30 -17.13
C ASP A 131 9.06 3.06 -15.63
N GLN A 132 8.09 3.30 -14.75
CA GLN A 132 8.25 3.05 -13.33
C GLN A 132 7.96 1.59 -12.97
N TRP A 133 7.03 0.96 -13.67
CA TRP A 133 6.80 -0.48 -13.58
C TRP A 133 8.06 -1.27 -13.94
N ASP A 134 8.72 -0.93 -15.06
CA ASP A 134 9.94 -1.61 -15.50
C ASP A 134 11.07 -1.48 -14.47
N LYS A 135 11.15 -0.34 -13.77
CA LYS A 135 12.06 -0.17 -12.61
C LYS A 135 11.69 -1.10 -11.47
N PHE A 136 10.41 -1.30 -11.18
CA PHE A 136 9.97 -2.23 -10.15
C PHE A 136 10.37 -3.66 -10.49
N VAL A 137 10.10 -4.10 -11.72
CA VAL A 137 10.48 -5.42 -12.21
C VAL A 137 11.99 -5.62 -12.07
N SER A 138 12.78 -4.73 -12.66
CA SER A 138 14.25 -4.83 -12.66
C SER A 138 14.90 -4.79 -11.28
N ASN A 139 14.34 -4.06 -10.30
CA ASN A 139 14.94 -3.96 -8.97
C ASN A 139 14.48 -5.06 -8.01
N PHE A 140 13.28 -5.61 -8.18
CA PHE A 140 12.65 -6.40 -7.13
C PHE A 140 12.19 -7.80 -7.53
N PHE A 141 11.97 -8.10 -8.82
CA PHE A 141 11.44 -9.42 -9.21
C PHE A 141 12.41 -10.55 -8.91
N GLU A 142 13.70 -10.38 -9.18
CA GLU A 142 14.71 -11.39 -8.87
C GLU A 142 14.67 -11.77 -7.38
N ASN A 143 14.62 -10.75 -6.51
CA ASN A 143 14.53 -10.96 -5.06
C ASN A 143 13.20 -11.59 -4.63
N ILE A 144 12.07 -11.24 -5.25
CA ILE A 144 10.78 -11.88 -5.00
C ILE A 144 10.84 -13.38 -5.36
N ILE A 145 11.31 -13.69 -6.56
CA ILE A 145 11.34 -15.05 -7.11
C ILE A 145 12.33 -15.93 -6.33
N SER A 146 13.45 -15.37 -5.85
CA SER A 146 14.42 -16.13 -5.06
C SER A 146 13.88 -16.63 -3.72
N HIS A 147 12.74 -16.12 -3.24
CA HIS A 147 12.07 -16.54 -2.00
C HIS A 147 10.93 -17.54 -2.25
N GLN A 148 10.75 -18.01 -3.49
CA GLN A 148 9.80 -19.06 -3.82
C GLN A 148 10.33 -20.44 -3.40
N ASN A 149 9.53 -21.17 -2.63
CA ASN A 149 9.77 -22.57 -2.27
C ASN A 149 9.54 -23.49 -3.47
N GLY A 150 10.06 -24.72 -3.40
CA GLY A 150 9.82 -25.74 -4.42
C GLY A 150 8.36 -26.17 -4.60
N ASP A 151 7.48 -25.87 -3.63
CA ASP A 151 6.03 -26.09 -3.71
C ASP A 151 5.25 -24.90 -4.30
N GLY A 152 5.95 -23.82 -4.68
CA GLY A 152 5.38 -22.60 -5.24
C GLY A 152 4.95 -21.55 -4.20
N SER A 153 4.97 -21.87 -2.91
CA SER A 153 4.71 -20.90 -1.84
C SER A 153 5.90 -19.94 -1.64
N PHE A 154 5.69 -18.83 -0.92
CA PHE A 154 6.76 -17.85 -0.65
C PHE A 154 7.15 -17.80 0.83
N GLN A 155 8.45 -17.71 1.07
CA GLN A 155 9.04 -17.49 2.40
C GLN A 155 8.89 -16.02 2.82
N ALA A 156 9.06 -15.76 4.12
CA ALA A 156 9.22 -14.41 4.64
C ALA A 156 10.62 -13.89 4.26
N PHE A 157 10.79 -12.58 4.04
CA PHE A 157 12.12 -12.00 3.80
C PHE A 157 12.89 -11.82 5.11
N ASP A 158 14.21 -11.98 5.04
CA ASP A 158 15.09 -11.74 6.17
C ASP A 158 15.00 -10.28 6.67
N GLY A 159 14.88 -10.09 7.99
CA GLY A 159 14.82 -8.77 8.61
C GLY A 159 13.44 -8.09 8.61
N GLU A 160 12.40 -8.80 8.22
CA GLU A 160 11.00 -8.42 8.45
C GLU A 160 10.69 -8.33 9.96
N GLY A 161 9.81 -7.39 10.34
CA GLY A 161 9.32 -7.32 11.73
C GLY A 161 10.17 -6.55 12.76
N LYS A 162 11.09 -5.66 12.34
CA LYS A 162 11.95 -4.86 13.24
C LYS A 162 11.24 -4.02 14.33
N TYR A 163 9.91 -3.93 14.32
CA TYR A 163 9.14 -2.98 15.13
C TYR A 163 8.17 -3.58 16.15
N GLY A 164 8.21 -4.89 16.44
CA GLY A 164 7.46 -5.42 17.58
C GLY A 164 7.29 -6.95 17.62
N PRO A 165 6.75 -7.49 18.73
CA PRO A 165 6.43 -8.91 18.85
C PRO A 165 5.33 -9.29 17.86
N GLY A 166 5.65 -10.24 16.96
CA GLY A 166 4.80 -10.64 15.84
C GLY A 166 5.47 -10.27 14.52
N GLU A 167 6.31 -11.17 14.02
CA GLU A 167 6.77 -11.16 12.63
C GLU A 167 5.52 -11.21 11.75
N PHE A 168 5.04 -10.07 11.23
CA PHE A 168 3.69 -10.00 10.65
C PHE A 168 3.52 -10.95 9.48
N ASP A 169 4.53 -11.03 8.61
CA ASP A 169 4.53 -11.93 7.47
C ASP A 169 4.69 -13.39 7.90
N GLY A 170 5.62 -13.68 8.82
CA GLY A 170 5.81 -15.00 9.41
C GLY A 170 4.55 -15.55 10.09
N ALA A 171 3.92 -14.73 10.94
CA ALA A 171 2.72 -15.03 11.71
C ALA A 171 1.45 -15.10 10.85
N ALA A 172 1.34 -14.29 9.78
CA ALA A 172 0.25 -14.40 8.81
C ALA A 172 0.34 -15.69 7.96
N GLY A 173 1.54 -16.26 7.85
CA GLY A 173 1.78 -17.56 7.23
C GLY A 173 2.00 -17.51 5.71
N PRO A 174 2.37 -18.66 5.11
CA PRO A 174 2.77 -18.75 3.70
C PRO A 174 1.65 -18.41 2.73
N THR A 175 0.38 -18.69 3.06
CA THR A 175 -0.76 -18.37 2.20
C THR A 175 -0.90 -16.87 1.96
N TYR A 176 -0.72 -16.08 3.02
CA TYR A 176 -0.78 -14.61 2.94
C TYR A 176 0.28 -14.08 1.97
N ARG A 177 1.54 -14.43 2.21
CA ARG A 177 2.68 -14.00 1.37
C ARG A 177 2.52 -14.45 -0.07
N THR A 178 2.20 -15.72 -0.27
CA THR A 178 2.01 -16.30 -1.61
C THR A 178 0.92 -15.56 -2.38
N GLY A 179 -0.21 -15.26 -1.74
CA GLY A 179 -1.28 -14.48 -2.37
C GLY A 179 -0.80 -13.10 -2.84
N LEU A 180 -0.06 -12.37 -2.02
CA LEU A 180 0.43 -11.04 -2.39
C LEU A 180 1.48 -11.10 -3.52
N TYR A 181 2.45 -12.02 -3.46
CA TYR A 181 3.46 -12.13 -4.52
C TYR A 181 2.87 -12.63 -5.83
N VAL A 182 1.94 -13.58 -5.80
CA VAL A 182 1.22 -14.03 -7.00
C VAL A 182 0.43 -12.88 -7.64
N LEU A 183 -0.18 -11.99 -6.84
CA LEU A 183 -0.83 -10.80 -7.37
C LEU A 183 0.17 -9.88 -8.09
N ILE A 184 1.35 -9.65 -7.51
CA ILE A 184 2.41 -8.84 -8.15
C ILE A 184 2.84 -9.45 -9.48
N LEU A 185 3.09 -10.76 -9.51
CA LEU A 185 3.50 -11.45 -10.74
C LEU A 185 2.40 -11.43 -11.81
N ASN A 186 1.13 -11.51 -11.41
CA ASN A 186 0.00 -11.39 -12.35
C ASN A 186 -0.22 -9.97 -12.88
N LEU A 187 0.23 -8.92 -12.17
CA LEU A 187 0.25 -7.56 -12.72
C LEU A 187 1.18 -7.50 -13.95
N ASP A 188 2.36 -8.13 -13.88
CA ASP A 188 3.33 -8.14 -14.99
C ASP A 188 2.82 -8.86 -16.23
N MET A 189 2.14 -9.98 -16.03
CA MET A 189 1.58 -10.79 -17.10
C MET A 189 0.39 -10.11 -17.80
N GLY A 190 -0.07 -8.94 -17.32
CA GLY A 190 -1.25 -8.26 -17.84
C GLY A 190 -2.57 -8.98 -17.52
N ASN A 191 -2.56 -9.95 -16.60
CA ASN A 191 -3.75 -10.70 -16.20
C ASN A 191 -4.69 -9.89 -15.29
N LEU A 192 -4.21 -8.74 -14.79
CA LEU A 192 -4.96 -7.84 -13.92
C LEU A 192 -5.23 -6.51 -14.64
N TYR A 193 -6.38 -6.42 -15.31
CA TYR A 193 -6.82 -5.24 -16.06
C TYR A 193 -7.30 -4.06 -15.17
N THR A 194 -6.95 -4.05 -13.89
CA THR A 194 -7.56 -3.13 -12.92
C THR A 194 -7.04 -1.69 -13.03
N LEU A 195 -5.88 -1.43 -13.63
CA LEU A 195 -5.29 -0.08 -13.66
C LEU A 195 -5.46 0.65 -15.00
N GLY A 196 -6.02 0.00 -16.02
CA GLY A 196 -6.41 0.64 -17.26
C GLY A 196 -7.72 1.40 -17.06
N GLY A 197 -7.65 2.73 -17.08
CA GLY A 197 -8.84 3.57 -17.22
C GLY A 197 -9.49 3.28 -18.57
N SER A 198 -10.75 2.89 -18.55
CA SER A 198 -11.66 3.06 -19.69
C SER A 198 -11.89 4.54 -19.97
#